data_AF-X1I3Q9-F1
#
_entry.id   AF-X1I3Q9-F1
#
_cell.length_a   1.000
_cell.length_b   1.000
_cell.length_c   1.000
_cell.angle_alpha   90.00
_cell.angle_beta   90.00
_cell.angle_gamma   90.00
#
_symmetry.space_group_name_H-M   'P 1'
#
loop_
_entity.id
_entity.type
_entity.pdbx_description
1 polymer ?
#
loop_
_entity_poly.entity_id
_entity_poly.type
_entity_poly.pdbx_seq_one_letter_code
_entity_poly.pdbx_strand_id
1 'polypeptide(L)'
;RGFFCPKLNKRESLIYHPDRIINPLKHVGAKGKNKFNSISLEDALTIIAEKLGEIKSSHGPESIIAAFSSGNYGLISRLAPLRFFNKLGATITTGGICNEGGCDALEKMLGTYSTTNPFQLKSKAAKIIVIWGSNLPETNIHAYSLIKNAMKNGSILIVIDSRNHKLAQEAHFF
;
A
#
# COMPACT_ATOMS: atom_id res chain seq x y z
N ARG A 1 21.90 -7.69 -9.97
CA ARG A 1 21.95 -6.62 -8.96
C ARG A 1 20.53 -6.11 -8.70
N GLY A 2 20.22 -5.75 -7.46
CA GLY A 2 18.98 -5.05 -7.13
C GLY A 2 19.09 -3.55 -7.39
N PHE A 3 17.96 -2.84 -7.41
CA PHE A 3 17.89 -1.39 -7.52
C PHE A 3 16.66 -0.89 -6.76
N PHE A 4 16.64 0.38 -6.40
CA PHE A 4 15.49 1.02 -5.76
C PHE A 4 14.62 1.74 -6.79
N CYS A 5 13.33 1.88 -6.47
CA CYS A 5 12.46 2.73 -7.27
C CYS A 5 12.78 4.21 -7.10
N PRO A 6 12.44 5.06 -8.09
CA PRO A 6 12.67 6.50 -8.00
C PRO A 6 12.11 7.12 -6.71
N LYS A 7 10.98 6.60 -6.22
CA LYS A 7 10.36 7.01 -4.96
C LYS A 7 11.26 6.73 -3.75
N LEU A 8 11.88 5.55 -3.71
CA LEU A 8 12.74 5.14 -2.60
C LEU A 8 14.14 5.80 -2.69
N ASN A 9 14.66 6.04 -3.90
CA ASN A 9 15.92 6.77 -4.09
C ASN A 9 15.90 8.18 -3.48
N LYS A 10 14.71 8.80 -3.38
CA LYS A 10 14.54 10.13 -2.77
C LYS A 10 14.05 10.08 -1.33
N ARG A 11 14.06 8.90 -0.67
CA ARG A 11 13.45 8.73 0.65
C ARG A 11 14.08 9.60 1.74
N GLU A 12 15.39 9.81 1.67
CA GLU A 12 16.11 10.67 2.61
C GLU A 12 15.60 12.11 2.60
N SER A 13 15.26 12.65 1.43
CA SER A 13 14.71 14.01 1.33
C SER A 13 13.38 14.19 2.09
N LEU A 14 12.63 13.10 2.30
CA LEU A 14 11.40 13.12 3.09
C LEU A 14 11.67 13.12 4.61
N ILE A 15 12.85 12.67 5.04
CA ILE A 15 13.26 12.68 6.45
C ILE A 15 13.62 14.10 6.88
N TYR A 16 14.21 14.89 5.98
CA TYR A 16 14.65 16.26 6.27
C TYR A 16 13.77 17.34 5.62
N HIS A 17 12.60 16.95 5.11
CA HIS A 17 11.69 17.89 4.45
C HIS A 17 11.19 18.96 5.44
N PRO A 18 11.12 20.25 5.04
CA PRO A 18 10.63 21.31 5.93
C PRO A 18 9.18 21.06 6.42
N ASP A 19 8.34 20.45 5.59
CA ASP A 19 6.95 20.10 5.96
C ASP A 19 6.83 18.82 6.79
N ARG A 20 7.94 18.21 7.24
CA ARG A 20 7.87 16.99 8.04
C ARG A 20 7.20 17.30 9.38
N ILE A 21 6.14 16.55 9.69
CA ILE A 21 5.47 16.60 10.98
C ILE A 21 6.41 16.01 12.04
N ILE A 22 6.92 16.87 12.92
CA ILE A 22 7.82 16.52 14.03
C ILE A 22 7.16 16.64 15.41
N ASN A 23 6.06 17.39 15.50
CA ASN A 23 5.28 17.57 16.72
C ASN A 23 3.82 17.16 16.47
N PRO A 24 3.10 16.69 17.50
CA PRO A 24 1.65 16.52 17.44
C PRO A 24 0.95 17.84 17.08
N LEU A 25 -0.06 17.75 16.21
CA LEU A 25 -0.81 18.89 15.70
C LEU A 25 -2.30 18.74 16.02
N LYS A 26 -2.90 19.77 16.61
CA LYS A 26 -4.35 19.85 16.84
C LYS A 26 -4.98 20.74 15.78
N HIS A 27 -5.97 20.23 15.05
CA HIS A 27 -6.73 21.03 14.10
C HIS A 27 -7.50 22.14 14.84
N VAL A 28 -7.45 23.36 14.30
CA VAL A 28 -8.14 24.54 14.84
C VAL A 28 -8.93 25.23 13.73
N GLY A 29 -10.08 25.81 14.09
CA GLY A 29 -10.97 26.48 13.12
C GLY A 29 -11.81 25.54 12.27
N ALA A 30 -12.43 26.09 11.22
CA ALA A 30 -13.38 25.37 10.37
C ALA A 30 -12.71 24.26 9.55
N LYS A 31 -13.42 23.14 9.39
CA LYS A 31 -12.99 22.00 8.55
C LYS A 31 -12.63 22.48 7.14
N GLY A 32 -11.49 22.03 6.62
CA GLY A 32 -10.99 22.40 5.28
C GLY A 32 -10.13 23.66 5.24
N LYS A 33 -9.96 24.39 6.35
CA LYS A 33 -9.02 25.52 6.42
C LYS A 33 -7.56 25.11 6.72
N ASN A 34 -7.31 23.83 7.00
CA ASN A 34 -5.97 23.26 7.28
C ASN A 34 -5.15 24.08 8.30
N LYS A 35 -5.81 24.59 9.34
CA LYS A 35 -5.14 25.32 10.42
C LYS A 35 -4.87 24.39 11.58
N PHE A 36 -3.64 24.40 12.09
CA PHE A 36 -3.20 23.52 13.16
C PHE A 36 -2.35 24.28 14.16
N ASN A 37 -2.49 23.93 15.44
CA ASN A 37 -1.58 24.36 16.49
C ASN A 37 -0.76 23.16 16.97
N SER A 38 0.53 23.37 17.22
CA SER A 38 1.38 22.39 17.89
C SER A 38 0.91 22.19 19.33
N ILE A 39 0.88 20.95 19.78
CA ILE A 39 0.57 20.59 21.18
C ILE A 39 1.59 19.58 21.71
N SER A 40 1.64 19.37 23.02
CA SER A 40 2.49 18.35 23.62
C SER A 40 1.99 16.94 23.25
N LEU A 41 2.86 15.94 23.39
CA LEU A 41 2.48 14.55 23.18
C LEU A 41 1.46 14.09 24.23
N GLU A 42 1.65 14.53 25.46
CA GLU A 42 0.80 14.25 26.61
C GLU A 42 -0.62 14.79 26.40
N ASP A 43 -0.74 16.04 25.93
CA ASP A 43 -2.04 16.64 25.60
C ASP A 43 -2.72 15.91 24.45
N ALA A 44 -1.97 15.55 23.41
CA ALA A 44 -2.50 14.84 22.25
C ALA A 44 -3.07 13.48 22.66
N LEU A 45 -2.32 12.72 23.48
CA LEU A 45 -2.74 11.42 23.99
C LEU A 45 -3.94 11.54 24.93
N THR A 46 -3.96 12.56 25.79
CA THR A 46 -5.09 12.82 26.71
C THR A 46 -6.37 13.08 25.94
N ILE A 47 -6.33 13.99 24.96
CA ILE A 47 -7.49 14.32 24.10
C ILE A 47 -8.01 13.09 23.36
N ILE A 48 -7.09 12.27 22.81
CA ILE A 48 -7.47 11.05 22.09
C ILE A 48 -8.11 10.04 23.06
N ALA A 49 -7.51 9.82 24.23
CA ALA A 49 -8.01 8.88 25.22
C ALA A 49 -9.40 9.27 25.74
N GLU A 50 -9.60 10.55 26.08
CA GLU A 50 -10.89 11.09 26.51
C GLU A 50 -11.96 10.87 25.43
N LYS A 51 -11.67 11.25 24.18
CA LYS A 51 -12.64 11.11 23.09
C LYS A 51 -12.98 9.66 22.76
N LEU A 52 -12.00 8.76 22.75
CA LEU A 52 -12.26 7.33 22.57
C LEU A 52 -13.08 6.78 23.74
N GLY A 53 -12.83 7.24 24.97
CA GLY A 53 -13.61 6.89 26.16
C GLY A 53 -15.06 7.35 26.08
N GLU A 54 -15.29 8.61 25.73
CA GLU A 54 -16.62 9.19 25.53
C GLU A 54 -17.42 8.46 24.43
N ILE A 55 -16.78 8.16 23.30
CA ILE A 55 -17.42 7.45 22.19
C ILE A 55 -17.79 6.03 22.64
N LYS A 56 -16.86 5.34 23.29
CA LYS A 56 -17.07 3.99 23.80
C LYS A 56 -18.21 3.93 24.82
N SER A 57 -18.30 4.90 25.75
CA SER A 57 -19.36 4.91 26.76
C SER A 57 -20.72 5.26 26.17
N SER A 58 -20.77 6.14 25.17
CA SER A 58 -22.02 6.66 24.61
C SER A 58 -22.60 5.81 23.47
N HIS A 59 -21.75 5.16 22.67
CA HIS A 59 -22.13 4.48 21.43
C HIS A 59 -21.60 3.04 21.31
N GLY A 60 -20.92 2.52 22.35
CA GLY A 60 -20.26 1.22 22.28
C GLY A 60 -18.89 1.30 21.60
N PRO A 61 -17.94 0.40 21.94
CA PRO A 61 -16.60 0.41 21.36
C PRO A 61 -16.58 0.11 19.86
N GLU A 62 -17.56 -0.63 19.33
CA GLU A 62 -17.71 -0.97 17.91
C GLU A 62 -17.94 0.24 16.99
N SER A 63 -18.35 1.38 17.55
CA SER A 63 -18.48 2.67 16.84
C SER A 63 -17.13 3.29 16.49
N ILE A 64 -16.03 2.78 17.05
CA ILE A 64 -14.66 3.20 16.75
C ILE A 64 -14.11 2.28 15.66
N ILE A 65 -13.70 2.86 14.52
CA ILE A 65 -13.15 2.11 13.39
C ILE A 65 -11.64 2.33 13.29
N ALA A 66 -10.89 1.24 13.34
CA ALA A 66 -9.47 1.22 13.00
C ALA A 66 -9.30 0.86 11.52
N ALA A 67 -9.17 1.89 10.68
CA ALA A 67 -8.94 1.74 9.25
C ALA A 67 -7.44 1.74 8.93
N PHE A 68 -6.99 0.75 8.15
CA PHE A 68 -5.60 0.60 7.76
C PHE A 68 -5.44 0.69 6.24
N SER A 69 -4.34 1.30 5.79
CA SER A 69 -4.00 1.37 4.37
C SER A 69 -2.48 1.25 4.17
N SER A 70 -2.07 1.19 2.90
CA SER A 70 -0.74 0.87 2.38
C SER A 70 0.32 1.97 2.62
N GLY A 71 0.50 2.39 3.87
CA GLY A 71 1.52 3.38 4.24
C GLY A 71 2.84 2.74 4.64
N ASN A 72 2.86 2.13 5.84
CA ASN A 72 4.03 1.46 6.39
C ASN A 72 3.74 -0.04 6.56
N TYR A 73 4.50 -0.88 5.87
CA TYR A 73 4.39 -2.34 5.93
C TYR A 73 5.35 -3.00 6.93
N GLY A 74 6.04 -2.21 7.76
CA GLY A 74 6.87 -2.74 8.85
C GLY A 74 6.03 -3.59 9.81
N LEU A 75 6.54 -4.75 10.19
CA LEU A 75 5.82 -5.74 11.00
C LEU A 75 5.25 -5.12 12.29
N ILE A 76 6.09 -4.40 13.03
CA ILE A 76 5.69 -3.74 14.27
C ILE A 76 4.71 -2.60 14.00
N SER A 77 5.01 -1.73 13.04
CA SER A 77 4.15 -0.59 12.70
C SER A 77 2.74 -1.01 12.26
N ARG A 78 2.62 -2.19 11.62
CA ARG A 78 1.35 -2.76 11.19
C ARG A 78 0.60 -3.47 12.33
N LEU A 79 1.30 -4.25 13.16
CA LEU A 79 0.66 -5.11 14.15
C LEU A 79 0.42 -4.45 15.51
N ALA A 80 1.29 -3.53 15.94
CA ALA A 80 1.18 -2.90 17.26
C ALA A 80 -0.15 -2.15 17.47
N PRO A 81 -0.66 -1.35 16.49
CA PRO A 81 -1.96 -0.69 16.66
C PRO A 81 -3.13 -1.67 16.80
N LEU A 82 -3.08 -2.83 16.13
CA LEU A 82 -4.16 -3.83 16.18
C LEU A 82 -4.38 -4.34 17.60
N ARG A 83 -3.31 -4.52 18.38
CA ARG A 83 -3.43 -4.94 19.79
C ARG A 83 -4.19 -3.90 20.62
N PHE A 84 -3.91 -2.62 20.43
CA PHE A 84 -4.59 -1.53 21.12
C PHE A 84 -6.09 -1.52 20.78
N PHE A 85 -6.43 -1.53 19.49
CA PHE A 85 -7.82 -1.48 19.04
C PHE A 85 -8.61 -2.75 19.42
N ASN A 86 -7.96 -3.92 19.41
CA ASN A 86 -8.58 -5.15 19.89
C ASN A 86 -8.90 -5.07 21.39
N LYS A 87 -7.97 -4.58 22.22
CA LYS A 87 -8.23 -4.38 23.66
C LYS A 87 -9.31 -3.34 23.93
N LEU A 88 -9.41 -2.32 23.08
CA LEU A 88 -10.45 -1.29 23.17
C LEU A 88 -11.86 -1.85 22.88
N GLY A 89 -11.95 -2.88 22.04
CA GLY A 89 -13.18 -3.46 21.50
C GLY A 89 -13.63 -2.81 20.19
N ALA A 90 -12.73 -2.13 19.49
CA ALA A 90 -13.03 -1.38 18.28
C ALA A 90 -13.28 -2.28 17.07
N THR A 91 -14.02 -1.76 16.09
CA THR A 91 -14.19 -2.40 14.78
C THR A 91 -12.90 -2.31 13.97
N ILE A 92 -12.39 -3.45 13.51
CA ILE A 92 -11.18 -3.53 12.69
C ILE A 92 -11.57 -3.85 11.26
N THR A 93 -11.11 -3.05 10.30
CA THR A 93 -11.34 -3.32 8.88
C THR A 93 -10.49 -4.50 8.41
N THR A 94 -11.09 -5.42 7.67
CA THR A 94 -10.37 -6.46 6.93
C THR A 94 -10.05 -5.99 5.51
N GLY A 95 -8.89 -6.38 5.00
CA GLY A 95 -8.53 -6.12 3.61
C GLY A 95 -8.11 -4.69 3.30
N GLY A 96 -7.93 -4.42 2.01
CA GLY A 96 -7.65 -3.10 1.48
C GLY A 96 -8.74 -2.62 0.52
N ILE A 97 -9.02 -1.32 0.49
CA ILE A 97 -10.12 -0.76 -0.32
C ILE A 97 -9.91 -1.01 -1.83
N CYS A 98 -8.65 -1.09 -2.29
CA CYS A 98 -8.32 -1.13 -3.71
C CYS A 98 -8.00 -2.51 -4.29
N ASN A 99 -7.76 -3.54 -3.46
CA ASN A 99 -7.30 -4.85 -3.93
C ASN A 99 -8.16 -6.03 -3.48
N GLU A 100 -9.10 -5.84 -2.55
CA GLU A 100 -9.80 -6.96 -1.91
C GLU A 100 -10.62 -7.80 -2.88
N GLY A 101 -11.27 -7.18 -3.86
CA GLY A 101 -12.05 -7.92 -4.87
C GLY A 101 -11.19 -8.88 -5.70
N GLY A 102 -9.94 -8.51 -5.99
CA GLY A 102 -9.00 -9.39 -6.68
C GLY A 102 -8.49 -10.51 -5.78
N CYS A 103 -8.23 -10.21 -4.50
CA CYS A 103 -7.86 -11.22 -3.52
C CYS A 103 -8.97 -12.26 -3.32
N ASP A 104 -10.23 -11.83 -3.16
CA ASP A 104 -11.39 -12.73 -3.01
C ASP A 104 -11.58 -13.63 -4.24
N ALA A 105 -11.44 -13.08 -5.44
CA ALA A 105 -11.52 -13.87 -6.67
C ALA A 105 -10.45 -14.96 -6.74
N LEU A 106 -9.18 -14.62 -6.44
CA LEU A 106 -8.08 -15.58 -6.42
C LEU A 106 -8.26 -16.64 -5.32
N GLU A 107 -8.70 -16.23 -4.13
CA GLU A 107 -8.98 -17.15 -3.02
C GLU A 107 -10.04 -18.19 -3.43
N LYS A 108 -11.13 -17.75 -4.06
CA LYS A 108 -12.21 -18.64 -4.53
C LYS A 108 -11.77 -19.57 -5.65
N MET A 109 -10.91 -19.10 -6.56
CA MET A 109 -10.47 -19.89 -7.72
C MET A 109 -9.33 -20.85 -7.39
N LEU A 110 -8.39 -20.44 -6.54
CA LEU A 110 -7.11 -21.12 -6.32
C LEU A 110 -6.89 -21.55 -4.87
N GLY A 111 -7.80 -21.21 -3.95
CA GLY A 111 -7.64 -21.45 -2.52
C GLY A 111 -6.60 -20.55 -1.85
N THR A 112 -6.02 -19.59 -2.59
CA THR A 112 -5.11 -18.57 -2.04
C THR A 112 -5.02 -17.36 -2.97
N TYR A 113 -4.96 -16.16 -2.41
CA TYR A 113 -4.55 -14.95 -3.13
C TYR A 113 -3.02 -14.79 -3.26
N SER A 114 -2.23 -15.66 -2.62
CA SER A 114 -0.77 -15.59 -2.69
C SER A 114 -0.28 -15.93 -4.08
N THR A 115 0.44 -15.01 -4.70
CA THR A 115 1.01 -15.22 -6.03
C THR A 115 2.30 -16.02 -5.98
N THR A 116 2.75 -16.50 -7.14
CA THR A 116 4.00 -17.26 -7.26
C THR A 116 5.23 -16.37 -7.07
N ASN A 117 6.39 -17.02 -6.97
CA ASN A 117 7.68 -16.34 -6.93
C ASN A 117 7.93 -15.57 -8.25
N PRO A 118 8.06 -14.23 -8.23
CA PRO A 118 8.25 -13.44 -9.46
C PRO A 118 9.56 -13.75 -10.19
N PHE A 119 10.55 -14.34 -9.51
CA PHE A 119 11.80 -14.76 -10.16
C PHE A 119 11.61 -15.91 -11.16
N GLN A 120 10.46 -16.60 -11.14
CA GLN A 120 10.10 -17.58 -12.19
C GLN A 120 10.06 -16.94 -13.58
N LEU A 121 9.81 -15.63 -13.68
CA LEU A 121 9.89 -14.88 -14.95
C LEU A 121 11.28 -14.93 -15.60
N LYS A 122 12.34 -15.18 -14.82
CA LYS A 122 13.70 -15.37 -15.37
C LYS A 122 13.96 -16.78 -15.90
N SER A 123 13.05 -17.72 -15.66
CA SER A 123 13.24 -19.11 -16.06
C SER A 123 13.33 -19.21 -17.58
N LYS A 124 14.27 -20.01 -18.08
CA LYS A 124 14.36 -20.33 -19.51
C LYS A 124 13.12 -21.05 -20.05
N ALA A 125 12.31 -21.63 -19.14
CA ALA A 125 11.04 -22.28 -19.48
C ALA A 125 9.91 -21.26 -19.73
N ALA A 126 10.01 -20.02 -19.25
CA ALA A 126 9.02 -18.98 -19.49
C ALA A 126 9.14 -18.46 -20.93
N LYS A 127 8.53 -19.16 -21.89
CA LYS A 127 8.59 -18.78 -23.32
C LYS A 127 7.59 -17.69 -23.71
N ILE A 128 6.47 -17.62 -23.00
CA ILE A 128 5.41 -16.63 -23.23
C ILE A 128 5.09 -15.98 -21.90
N ILE A 129 5.00 -14.65 -21.89
CA ILE A 129 4.60 -13.84 -20.74
C ILE A 129 3.44 -12.98 -21.18
N VAL A 130 2.31 -13.11 -20.49
CA VAL A 130 1.10 -12.29 -20.71
C VAL A 130 0.97 -11.30 -19.58
N ILE A 131 0.91 -10.01 -19.90
CA ILE A 131 0.63 -8.94 -18.94
C ILE A 131 -0.73 -8.36 -19.27
N TRP A 132 -1.70 -8.54 -18.38
CA TRP A 132 -3.08 -8.16 -18.60
C TRP A 132 -3.47 -7.02 -17.64
N GLY A 133 -3.80 -5.85 -18.19
CA GLY A 133 -4.31 -4.70 -17.44
C GLY A 133 -3.28 -4.09 -16.48
N SER A 134 -1.99 -4.07 -16.83
CA SER A 134 -0.94 -3.64 -15.92
C SER A 134 0.18 -2.83 -16.57
N ASN A 135 0.28 -1.56 -16.16
CA ASN A 135 1.37 -0.66 -16.53
C ASN A 135 2.59 -0.80 -15.60
N LEU A 136 3.29 -1.94 -15.69
CA LEU A 136 4.43 -2.26 -14.83
C LEU A 136 5.57 -1.22 -14.80
N PRO A 137 5.91 -0.52 -15.90
CA PRO A 137 6.90 0.55 -15.88
C PRO A 137 6.63 1.66 -14.85
N GLU A 138 5.37 1.86 -14.44
CA GLU A 138 4.98 2.86 -13.43
C GLU A 138 4.61 2.23 -12.09
N THR A 139 3.95 1.07 -12.12
CA THR A 139 3.35 0.47 -10.92
C THR A 139 4.24 -0.57 -10.26
N ASN A 140 5.12 -1.25 -11.02
CA ASN A 140 6.02 -2.29 -10.51
C ASN A 140 7.28 -2.42 -11.38
N ILE A 141 8.19 -1.45 -11.21
CA ILE A 141 9.43 -1.38 -12.00
C ILE A 141 10.35 -2.60 -11.81
N HIS A 142 10.22 -3.30 -10.67
CA HIS A 142 11.03 -4.47 -10.39
C HIS A 142 10.56 -5.64 -11.24
N ALA A 143 9.24 -5.89 -11.33
CA ALA A 143 8.67 -6.87 -12.26
C ALA A 143 8.96 -6.48 -13.71
N TYR A 144 8.84 -5.19 -14.06
CA TYR A 144 9.22 -4.70 -15.39
C TYR A 144 10.66 -5.07 -15.76
N SER A 145 11.62 -4.88 -14.85
CA SER A 145 13.02 -5.30 -15.06
C SER A 145 13.16 -6.81 -15.30
N LEU A 146 12.38 -7.64 -14.59
CA LEU A 146 12.37 -9.09 -14.80
C LEU A 146 11.88 -9.46 -16.20
N ILE A 147 10.81 -8.83 -16.66
CA ILE A 147 10.23 -9.07 -18.00
C ILE A 147 11.22 -8.66 -19.10
N LYS A 148 11.88 -7.50 -18.97
CA LYS A 148 12.91 -7.08 -19.93
C LYS A 148 14.05 -8.09 -20.03
N ASN A 149 14.44 -8.70 -18.91
CA ASN A 149 15.46 -9.74 -18.92
C ASN A 149 14.94 -11.04 -19.57
N ALA A 150 13.69 -11.41 -19.32
CA ALA A 150 13.05 -12.56 -19.96
C ALA A 150 12.99 -12.40 -21.48
N MET A 151 12.59 -11.22 -21.97
CA MET A 151 12.58 -10.91 -23.41
C MET A 151 13.96 -11.03 -24.04
N LYS A 152 15.01 -10.52 -23.38
CA LYS A 152 16.40 -10.69 -23.85
C LYS A 152 16.84 -12.16 -23.93
N ASN A 153 16.20 -13.03 -23.16
CA ASN A 153 16.45 -14.47 -23.15
C ASN A 153 15.51 -15.24 -24.09
N GLY A 154 14.75 -14.55 -24.95
CA GLY A 154 13.89 -15.14 -25.98
C GLY A 154 12.44 -15.37 -25.56
N SER A 155 11.98 -14.82 -24.44
CA SER A 155 10.56 -14.86 -24.08
C SER A 155 9.75 -13.89 -24.94
N ILE A 156 8.60 -14.34 -25.44
CA ILE A 156 7.60 -13.52 -26.10
C ILE A 156 6.77 -12.79 -25.04
N LEU A 157 6.59 -11.48 -25.24
CA LEU A 157 5.74 -10.63 -24.39
C LEU A 157 4.45 -10.28 -25.12
N ILE A 158 3.32 -10.60 -24.50
CA ILE A 158 1.97 -10.19 -24.90
C ILE A 158 1.46 -9.22 -23.84
N VAL A 159 0.93 -8.07 -24.26
CA VAL A 159 0.28 -7.12 -23.38
C VAL A 159 -1.18 -7.01 -23.78
N ILE A 160 -2.09 -7.11 -22.82
CA ILE A 160 -3.52 -6.90 -23.05
C ILE A 160 -3.92 -5.71 -22.18
N ASP A 161 -4.02 -4.53 -22.78
CA ASP A 161 -4.40 -3.30 -22.08
C ASP A 161 -5.15 -2.35 -23.02
N SER A 162 -6.00 -1.49 -22.46
CA SER A 162 -6.65 -0.42 -23.22
C SER A 162 -5.70 0.74 -23.55
N ARG A 163 -4.60 0.86 -22.82
CA ARG A 163 -3.63 1.96 -22.93
C ARG A 163 -2.34 1.49 -23.59
N ASN A 164 -1.92 2.20 -24.63
CA ASN A 164 -0.62 1.98 -25.28
C ASN A 164 0.54 2.64 -24.50
N HIS A 165 0.78 2.17 -23.27
CA HIS A 165 1.87 2.62 -22.40
C HIS A 165 3.23 1.99 -22.79
N LYS A 166 4.32 2.42 -22.15
CA LYS A 166 5.70 1.98 -22.49
C LYS A 166 5.88 0.46 -22.66
N LEU A 167 5.31 -0.35 -21.76
CA LEU A 167 5.43 -1.81 -21.88
C LEU A 167 4.67 -2.39 -23.09
N ALA A 168 3.54 -1.79 -23.49
CA ALA A 168 2.77 -2.19 -24.66
C ALA A 168 3.54 -1.91 -25.95
N GLN A 169 4.19 -0.74 -26.04
CA GLN A 169 5.05 -0.37 -27.17
C GLN A 169 6.27 -1.29 -27.33
N GLU A 170 6.69 -1.93 -26.24
CA GLU A 170 7.82 -2.87 -26.23
C GLU A 170 7.36 -4.33 -26.41
N ALA A 171 6.05 -4.60 -26.46
CA ALA A 171 5.51 -5.94 -26.59
C ALA A 171 5.62 -6.49 -28.01
N HIS A 172 5.62 -7.81 -28.13
CA HIS A 172 5.54 -8.46 -29.45
C HIS A 172 4.10 -8.43 -29.97
N PHE A 173 3.14 -8.48 -29.05
CA PHE A 173 1.70 -8.40 -29.31
C PHE A 173 1.05 -7.47 -28.27
N PHE A 174 0.16 -6.61 -28.75
CA PHE A 174 -0.66 -5.69 -27.95
C PHE A 174 -2.13 -5.84 -28.37
#